data_AF-A0A6B3GYG2-F1
#
_entry.id   AF-A0A6B3GYG2-F1
#
_cell.length_a   1.000
_cell.length_b   1.000
_cell.length_c   1.000
_cell.angle_alpha   90.00
_cell.angle_beta   90.00
_cell.angle_gamma   90.00
#
_symmetry.space_group_name_H-M   'P 1'
#
loop_
_entity.id
_entity.type
_entity.pdbx_description
1 polymer ?
#
loop_
_entity_poly.entity_id
_entity_poly.type
_entity_poly.pdbx_seq_one_letter_code
_entity_poly.pdbx_strand_id
1 'polypeptide(L)'
;MTVWVAIALTTVGCYAWKLTGLLVPAGALERPVVRRLAALVPVALLAALTAQQTFAQGTSLTLDARAAGLAAAGIALLLRAPFLVVVGAAVVVTAGLRALTG
;
A
#
# COMPACT_ATOMS: atom_id res chain seq x y z
N MET A 1 -3.66 31.39 -10.11
CA MET A 1 -5.05 31.08 -10.51
C MET A 1 -5.25 29.61 -10.84
N THR A 2 -4.38 29.00 -11.66
CA THR A 2 -4.47 27.57 -12.04
C THR A 2 -4.45 26.61 -10.84
N VAL A 3 -3.62 26.87 -9.82
CA VAL A 3 -3.57 26.06 -8.59
C VAL A 3 -4.91 26.11 -7.83
N TRP A 4 -5.51 27.29 -7.70
CA TRP A 4 -6.83 27.46 -7.07
C TRP A 4 -7.94 26.73 -7.82
N VAL A 5 -7.90 26.76 -9.16
CA VAL A 5 -8.82 25.98 -10.00
C VAL A 5 -8.62 24.47 -9.80
N ALA A 6 -7.37 23.98 -9.76
CA ALA A 6 -7.08 22.56 -9.51
C ALA A 6 -7.56 22.10 -8.13
N ILE A 7 -7.38 22.92 -7.09
CA ILE A 7 -7.87 22.63 -5.74
C ILE A 7 -9.40 22.55 -5.73
N ALA A 8 -10.08 23.54 -6.32
CA ALA A 8 -11.54 23.56 -6.40
C ALA A 8 -12.07 22.33 -7.14
N LEU A 9 -11.46 22.00 -8.29
CA LEU A 9 -11.83 20.84 -9.10
C LEU A 9 -11.63 19.52 -8.32
N THR A 10 -10.51 19.37 -7.64
CA THR A 10 -10.22 18.17 -6.82
C THR A 10 -11.22 18.05 -5.67
N THR A 11 -11.56 19.18 -5.03
CA THR A 11 -12.52 19.20 -3.92
C THR A 11 -13.91 18.77 -4.38
N VAL A 12 -14.40 19.34 -5.49
CA VAL A 12 -15.69 18.99 -6.09
C VAL A 12 -15.68 17.54 -6.58
N GLY A 13 -14.59 17.10 -7.22
CA GLY A 13 -14.43 15.72 -7.69
C GLY A 13 -14.46 14.69 -6.55
N CYS A 14 -13.71 14.92 -5.47
CA CYS A 14 -13.75 14.07 -4.28
C CYS A 14 -15.15 14.02 -3.64
N TYR A 15 -15.84 15.17 -3.59
CA TYR A 15 -17.20 15.24 -3.05
C TYR A 15 -18.21 14.49 -3.93
N ALA A 16 -18.13 14.66 -5.25
CA ALA A 16 -18.95 13.93 -6.21
C ALA A 16 -18.72 12.42 -6.11
N TRP A 17 -17.46 11.98 -5.98
CA TRP A 17 -17.13 10.57 -5.80
C TRP A 17 -17.73 10.00 -4.51
N LYS A 18 -17.62 10.74 -3.39
CA LYS A 18 -18.26 10.34 -2.13
C LYS A 18 -19.78 10.23 -2.27
N LEU A 19 -20.42 11.20 -2.93
CA LEU A 19 -21.86 11.17 -3.21
C LEU A 19 -22.23 9.94 -4.04
N THR A 20 -21.50 9.63 -5.12
CA THR A 20 -21.78 8.44 -5.92
C THR A 20 -21.75 7.17 -5.06
N GLY A 21 -20.82 7.05 -4.11
CA GLY A 21 -20.79 5.94 -3.16
C GLY A 21 -21.99 5.89 -2.20
N LEU A 22 -22.56 7.02 -1.81
CA LEU A 22 -23.78 7.09 -0.99
C LEU A 22 -25.05 6.77 -1.78
N LEU A 23 -25.05 7.07 -3.08
CA LEU A 23 -26.17 6.79 -4.00
C LEU A 23 -26.17 5.33 -4.50
N VAL A 24 -25.13 4.54 -4.23
CA VAL A 24 -25.08 3.12 -4.60
C VAL A 24 -26.20 2.38 -3.88
N PRO A 25 -27.10 1.69 -4.63
CA PRO A 25 -28.21 0.95 -4.03
C PRO A 25 -27.70 -0.25 -3.20
N ALA A 26 -28.33 -0.48 -2.05
CA ALA A 26 -27.95 -1.55 -1.10
C ALA A 26 -27.84 -2.93 -1.77
N GLY A 27 -28.72 -3.26 -2.72
CA GLY A 27 -28.71 -4.53 -3.44
C GLY A 27 -27.49 -4.77 -4.34
N ALA A 28 -26.74 -3.72 -4.72
CA ALA A 28 -25.46 -3.87 -5.44
C ALA A 28 -24.31 -4.22 -4.48
N LEU A 29 -24.39 -3.78 -3.22
CA LEU A 29 -23.37 -3.98 -2.18
C LEU A 29 -23.53 -5.32 -1.45
N GLU A 30 -24.75 -5.86 -1.43
CA GLU A 30 -25.09 -7.18 -0.86
C GLU A 30 -24.52 -8.37 -1.64
N ARG A 31 -24.00 -8.13 -2.85
CA ARG A 31 -23.32 -9.18 -3.62
C ARG A 31 -22.06 -9.64 -2.87
N PRO A 32 -21.90 -10.96 -2.60
CA PRO A 32 -20.80 -11.47 -1.79
C PRO A 32 -19.42 -11.15 -2.38
N VAL A 33 -19.32 -11.05 -3.71
CA VAL A 33 -18.09 -10.68 -4.43
C VAL A 33 -17.72 -9.22 -4.19
N VAL A 34 -18.69 -8.30 -4.28
CA VAL A 34 -18.44 -6.85 -4.11
C VAL A 34 -18.00 -6.56 -2.68
N ARG A 35 -18.66 -7.17 -1.68
CA ARG A 35 -18.28 -7.03 -0.27
C ARG A 35 -16.87 -7.56 0.01
N ARG A 36 -16.51 -8.71 -0.57
CA ARG A 36 -15.16 -9.29 -0.39
C ARG A 36 -14.09 -8.43 -1.04
N LEU A 37 -14.35 -7.91 -2.24
CA LEU A 37 -13.42 -7.00 -2.92
C LEU A 37 -13.27 -5.68 -2.15
N ALA A 38 -14.36 -5.08 -1.67
CA ALA A 38 -14.31 -3.83 -0.90
C ALA A 38 -13.43 -3.95 0.35
N ALA A 39 -13.44 -5.11 1.02
CA ALA A 39 -12.58 -5.37 2.16
C ALA A 39 -11.09 -5.61 1.78
N LEU A 40 -10.83 -6.17 0.60
CA LEU A 40 -9.48 -6.50 0.14
C LEU A 40 -8.78 -5.36 -0.60
N VAL A 41 -9.53 -4.46 -1.24
CA VAL A 41 -8.98 -3.35 -2.03
C VAL A 41 -7.98 -2.49 -1.23
N PRO A 42 -8.27 -2.04 0.01
CA PRO A 42 -7.31 -1.23 0.75
C PRO A 42 -5.97 -1.96 0.98
N VAL A 43 -6.02 -3.24 1.38
CA VAL A 43 -4.82 -4.05 1.61
C VAL A 43 -4.08 -4.31 0.30
N ALA A 44 -4.78 -4.60 -0.79
CA ALA A 44 -4.18 -4.83 -2.11
C ALA A 44 -3.49 -3.55 -2.64
N LEU A 45 -4.12 -2.39 -2.47
CA LEU A 45 -3.53 -1.10 -2.86
C LEU A 45 -2.32 -0.75 -2.00
N LEU A 46 -2.38 -0.96 -0.68
CA LEU A 46 -1.22 -0.77 0.19
C LEU A 46 -0.08 -1.73 -0.17
N ALA A 47 -0.38 -3.00 -0.44
CA ALA A 47 0.61 -3.97 -0.89
C ALA A 47 1.24 -3.58 -2.23
N ALA A 48 0.43 -3.13 -3.19
CA ALA A 48 0.91 -2.63 -4.48
C ALA A 48 1.77 -1.38 -4.32
N LEU A 49 1.38 -0.45 -3.44
CA LEU A 49 2.16 0.75 -3.12
C LEU A 49 3.49 0.36 -2.48
N THR A 50 3.50 -0.54 -1.51
CA THR A 50 4.73 -1.03 -0.89
C THR A 50 5.63 -1.70 -1.92
N ALA A 51 5.09 -2.54 -2.81
CA ALA A 51 5.84 -3.13 -3.90
C ALA A 51 6.44 -2.05 -4.82
N GLN A 52 5.64 -1.07 -5.25
CA GLN A 52 6.11 0.00 -6.11
C GLN A 52 7.18 0.87 -5.42
N GLN A 53 7.00 1.23 -4.14
CA GLN A 53 7.98 2.00 -3.37
C GLN A 53 9.26 1.21 -3.05
N THR A 54 9.19 -0.12 -3.08
CA THR A 54 10.32 -1.03 -2.84
C THR A 54 11.11 -1.31 -4.12
N PHE A 55 10.43 -1.47 -5.27
CA PHE A 55 11.04 -1.91 -6.52
C PHE A 55 11.17 -0.82 -7.60
N ALA A 56 10.44 0.30 -7.48
CA ALA A 56 10.49 1.39 -8.46
C ALA A 56 11.04 2.66 -7.83
N GLN A 57 12.28 2.99 -8.19
CA GLN A 57 12.92 4.28 -7.89
C GLN A 57 13.40 4.89 -9.22
N GLY A 58 12.56 5.72 -9.85
CA GLY A 58 12.86 6.34 -11.13
C GLY A 58 12.89 5.32 -12.28
N THR A 59 14.05 5.17 -12.94
CA THR A 59 14.25 4.35 -14.16
C THR A 59 15.21 3.17 -13.96
N SER A 60 15.75 2.96 -12.76
CA SER A 60 16.65 1.85 -12.46
C SER A 60 15.97 0.82 -11.55
N LEU A 61 16.02 -0.45 -11.95
CA LEU A 61 15.68 -1.58 -11.09
C LEU A 61 16.84 -1.80 -10.11
N THR A 62 16.88 -1.05 -9.02
CA THR A 62 17.77 -1.37 -7.89
C THR A 62 17.06 -2.41 -7.02
N LEU A 63 17.69 -3.56 -6.81
CA LEU A 63 17.34 -4.48 -5.74
C LEU A 63 17.72 -3.80 -4.41
N ASP A 64 16.91 -2.82 -3.99
CA ASP A 64 17.15 -2.02 -2.79
C ASP A 64 17.07 -2.92 -1.55
N ALA A 65 17.84 -2.58 -0.51
CA ALA A 65 17.88 -3.29 0.77
C ALA A 65 16.47 -3.49 1.40
N ARG A 66 15.51 -2.66 0.99
CA ARG A 66 14.09 -2.74 1.32
C ARG A 66 13.42 -4.04 0.85
N ALA A 67 13.78 -4.58 -0.31
CA ALA A 67 13.21 -5.83 -0.82
C ALA A 67 13.61 -7.03 0.06
N ALA A 68 14.87 -7.06 0.49
CA ALA A 68 15.37 -8.08 1.40
C ALA A 68 14.76 -7.94 2.82
N GLY A 69 14.57 -6.71 3.31
CA GLY A 69 13.83 -6.45 4.56
C GLY A 69 12.37 -6.91 4.50
N LEU A 70 11.67 -6.68 3.38
CA LEU A 70 10.31 -7.14 3.15
C LEU A 70 10.24 -8.68 3.09
N ALA A 71 11.20 -9.32 2.43
CA ALA A 71 11.30 -10.78 2.38
C ALA A 71 11.52 -11.38 3.78
N ALA A 72 12.40 -10.80 4.59
CA ALA A 72 12.62 -11.21 5.98
C ALA A 72 11.36 -11.05 6.84
N ALA A 73 10.62 -9.95 6.67
CA ALA A 73 9.34 -9.74 7.34
C ALA A 73 8.32 -10.83 6.94
N GLY A 74 8.24 -11.16 5.64
CA GLY A 74 7.38 -12.22 5.13
C GLY A 74 7.71 -13.59 5.72
N ILE A 75 9.00 -13.93 5.82
CA ILE A 75 9.46 -15.18 6.45
C ILE A 75 9.11 -15.22 7.94
N ALA A 76 9.34 -14.13 8.67
CA ALA A 76 8.99 -14.05 10.09
C ALA A 76 7.47 -14.18 10.33
N LEU A 77 6.66 -13.62 9.42
CA LEU A 77 5.20 -13.76 9.46
C LEU A 77 4.77 -15.21 9.19
N LEU A 78 5.40 -15.90 8.23
CA LEU A 78 5.15 -17.32 7.93
C LEU A 78 5.45 -18.23 9.13
N LEU A 79 6.49 -17.88 9.91
CA LEU A 79 6.84 -18.54 11.17
C LEU A 79 5.90 -18.20 12.33
N ARG A 80 4.84 -17.40 12.09
CA ARG A 80 3.87 -16.92 13.09
C ARG A 80 4.53 -16.14 14.25
N ALA A 81 5.61 -15.42 13.97
CA ALA A 81 6.28 -14.58 14.95
C ALA A 81 5.41 -13.39 15.39
N PRO A 82 5.56 -12.87 16.63
CA PRO A 82 4.82 -11.69 17.09
C PRO A 82 5.19 -10.46 16.25
N PHE A 83 4.25 -9.53 16.10
CA PHE A 83 4.39 -8.35 15.22
C PHE A 83 5.70 -7.57 15.46
N LEU A 84 6.10 -7.42 16.72
CA LEU A 84 7.34 -6.72 17.08
C LEU A 84 8.59 -7.39 16.49
N VAL A 85 8.62 -8.74 16.46
CA VAL A 85 9.72 -9.52 15.91
C VAL A 85 9.75 -9.42 14.39
N VAL A 86 8.57 -9.42 13.73
CA VAL A 86 8.46 -9.23 12.28
C VAL A 86 9.01 -7.87 11.86
N VAL A 87 8.59 -6.80 12.55
CA VAL A 87 9.08 -5.44 12.28
C VAL A 87 10.57 -5.31 12.60
N GLY A 88 11.02 -5.86 13.73
CA GLY A 88 12.42 -5.84 14.14
C GLY A 88 13.33 -6.52 13.10
N ALA A 89 12.97 -7.72 12.65
CA ALA A 89 13.72 -8.45 11.63
C ALA A 89 13.80 -7.66 10.31
N ALA A 90 12.68 -7.07 9.87
CA ALA A 90 12.64 -6.25 8.66
C ALA A 90 13.60 -5.05 8.74
N VAL A 91 13.58 -4.34 9.87
CA VAL A 91 14.43 -3.17 10.12
C VAL A 91 15.90 -3.57 10.17
N VAL A 92 16.25 -4.62 10.92
CA VAL A 92 17.63 -5.10 11.07
C VAL A 92 18.21 -5.53 9.72
N VAL A 93 17.46 -6.29 8.93
CA VAL A 93 17.91 -6.74 7.60
C VAL A 93 18.08 -5.56 6.64
N THR A 94 17.12 -4.62 6.61
CA THR A 94 17.21 -3.43 5.76
C THR A 94 18.39 -2.55 6.15
N ALA A 95 18.58 -2.31 7.46
CA ALA A 95 19.66 -1.48 7.99
C ALA A 95 21.05 -2.12 7.77
N GLY A 96 21.16 -3.43 8.02
CA GLY A 96 22.40 -4.18 7.83
C GLY A 96 22.84 -4.21 6.36
N LEU A 97 21.91 -4.45 5.44
CA LEU A 97 22.21 -4.42 4.01
C LEU A 97 22.58 -3.02 3.54
N ARG A 98 21.86 -1.99 3.99
CA ARG A 98 22.21 -0.60 3.67
C ARG A 98 23.59 -0.21 4.20
N ALA A 99 24.01 -0.72 5.36
CA ALA A 99 25.35 -0.49 5.91
C ALA A 99 26.45 -1.24 5.16
N LEU A 100 26.13 -2.36 4.48
CA LEU A 100 27.07 -3.13 3.67
C LEU A 100 27.16 -2.64 2.22
N THR A 101 26.07 -2.09 1.68
CA THR A 101 26.01 -1.53 0.32
C THR A 101 26.24 -0.02 0.27
N GLY A 102 26.49 0.60 1.41
CA GLY A 102 26.73 2.04 1.58
C GLY A 102 28.21 2.38 1.57
#